data_AF-A0A358AEC7-F1
#
_entry.id   AF-A0A358AEC7-F1
#
_cell.length_a   1.000
_cell.length_b   1.000
_cell.length_c   1.000
_cell.angle_alpha   90.00
_cell.angle_beta   90.00
_cell.angle_gamma   90.00
#
_symmetry.space_group_name_H-M   'P 1'
#
loop_
_entity.id
_entity.type
_entity.pdbx_description
1 polymer ?
#
loop_
_entity_poly.entity_id
_entity_poly.type
_entity_poly.pdbx_seq_one_letter_code
_entity_poly.pdbx_strand_id
1 'polypeptide(L)' 'KIKNTNQKIYKLEIELLKEINNLRIGPMGLGGKTTCLGVNILSYPTHIAGLPVAINISCHALRSAVKIL' A
#
# COMPACT_ATOMS: atom_id res chain seq x y z
N LYS A 1 -7.29 6.74 8.76
CA LYS A 1 -7.07 6.25 7.37
C LYS A 1 -8.34 5.55 6.92
N ILE A 2 -8.90 5.97 5.79
CA ILE A 2 -10.15 5.44 5.23
C ILE A 2 -9.88 3.98 4.86
N LYS A 3 -10.64 3.04 5.44
CA LYS A 3 -10.56 1.62 5.05
C LYS A 3 -11.24 1.45 3.69
N ASN A 4 -10.66 0.64 2.82
CA ASN A 4 -11.27 0.34 1.53
C ASN A 4 -12.63 -0.33 1.76
N THR A 5 -13.68 0.18 1.11
CA THR A 5 -15.04 -0.35 1.21
C THR A 5 -15.14 -1.78 0.65
N ASN A 6 -14.26 -2.14 -0.29
CA ASN A 6 -14.22 -3.49 -0.85
C ASN A 6 -13.45 -4.45 0.07
N GLN A 7 -14.16 -5.40 0.68
CA GLN A 7 -13.60 -6.32 1.66
C GLN A 7 -12.53 -7.26 1.08
N LYS A 8 -12.59 -7.62 -0.21
CA LYS A 8 -11.55 -8.46 -0.85
C LYS A 8 -10.24 -7.69 -0.96
N ILE A 9 -10.32 -6.43 -1.39
CA ILE A 9 -9.15 -5.55 -1.52
C ILE A 9 -8.56 -5.23 -0.15
N TYR A 10 -9.40 -4.95 0.85
CA TYR A 10 -8.94 -4.69 2.21
C TYR A 10 -8.18 -5.88 2.83
N LYS A 11 -8.64 -7.11 2.60
CA LYS A 11 -7.90 -8.31 3.03
C LYS A 11 -6.54 -8.40 2.34
N LEU A 12 -6.48 -8.12 1.04
CA LEU A 12 -5.24 -8.11 0.26
C LEU A 12 -4.26 -7.04 0.76
N GLU A 13 -4.74 -5.84 1.12
CA GLU A 13 -3.90 -4.79 1.71
C GLU A 13 -3.24 -5.24 3.01
N ILE A 14 -3.98 -5.94 3.88
CA ILE A 14 -3.46 -6.46 5.15
C ILE A 14 -2.43 -7.57 4.91
N GLU A 15 -2.76 -8.50 4.01
CA GLU A 15 -1.88 -9.62 3.66
C GLU A 15 -0.55 -9.11 3.10
N LEU A 16 -0.60 -8.23 2.10
CA LEU A 16 0.61 -7.63 1.51
C LEU A 16 1.42 -6.85 2.54
N LEU A 17 0.79 -6.08 3.43
CA LEU A 17 1.50 -5.36 4.48
C LEU A 17 2.27 -6.33 5.40
N LYS A 18 1.66 -7.48 5.73
CA LYS A 18 2.30 -8.52 6.54
C LYS A 18 3.46 -9.17 5.79
N GLU A 19 3.26 -9.53 4.52
CA GLU A 19 4.29 -10.14 3.67
C GLU A 19 5.49 -9.21 3.49
N ILE A 20 5.26 -7.94 3.15
CA ILE A 20 6.31 -6.94 2.97
C ILE A 20 7.16 -6.77 4.24
N ASN A 21 6.53 -6.75 5.40
CA ASN A 21 7.24 -6.64 6.68
C ASN A 21 7.96 -7.96 7.06
N ASN A 22 7.45 -9.11 6.61
CA ASN A 22 8.11 -10.40 6.78
C ASN A 22 9.39 -10.55 5.94
N LEU A 23 9.59 -9.74 4.89
CA LEU A 23 10.85 -9.72 4.14
C LEU A 23 12.05 -9.23 4.96
N ARG A 24 11.82 -8.63 6.15
CA ARG A 24 12.85 -8.14 7.08
C ARG A 24 13.87 -7.15 6.49
N ILE A 25 13.53 -6.49 5.39
CA ILE A 25 14.35 -5.44 4.77
C ILE A 25 14.55 -4.27 5.74
N GLY A 26 13.49 -3.87 6.46
CA GLY A 26 13.56 -2.81 7.46
C GLY A 26 13.72 -1.40 6.87
N PRO A 27 13.80 -0.37 7.74
CA PRO A 27 13.91 1.01 7.29
C PRO A 27 15.24 1.23 6.55
N MET A 28 15.18 1.86 5.38
CA MET A 28 16.35 2.12 4.52
C MET A 28 17.16 0.87 4.12
N GLY A 29 16.60 -0.34 4.26
CA GLY A 29 17.32 -1.58 3.97
C GLY A 29 18.34 -2.01 5.03
N LEU A 30 18.29 -1.42 6.22
CA LEU A 30 19.23 -1.72 7.32
C LEU A 30 18.82 -2.94 8.16
N GLY A 31 17.84 -3.71 7.69
CA GLY A 31 17.23 -4.79 8.43
C GLY A 31 16.20 -4.30 9.46
N GLY A 32 15.34 -5.21 9.91
CA GLY A 32 14.36 -4.92 10.97
C GLY A 32 13.02 -5.60 10.78
N LYS A 33 12.04 -5.23 11.60
CA LYS A 33 10.68 -5.82 11.56
C LYS A 33 9.71 -5.03 10.68
N THR A 34 10.00 -3.77 10.40
CA THR A 34 9.07 -2.84 9.76
C THR A 34 9.70 -2.21 8.54
N THR A 35 9.34 -2.72 7.37
CA THR A 35 9.72 -2.18 6.05
C THR A 35 8.69 -1.17 5.56
N CYS A 36 7.40 -1.45 5.76
CA CYS A 36 6.30 -0.65 5.25
C CYS A 36 5.30 -0.33 6.37
N LEU A 37 4.80 0.92 6.37
CA LEU A 37 3.84 1.44 7.35
C LEU A 37 2.38 1.25 6.90
N GLY A 38 2.15 0.92 5.63
CA GLY A 38 0.80 0.70 5.12
C GLY A 38 0.78 0.51 3.61
N VAL A 39 -0.17 -0.29 3.16
CA VAL A 39 -0.47 -0.53 1.75
C VAL A 39 -1.87 0.02 1.47
N ASN A 40 -2.05 0.66 0.32
CA ASN A 40 -3.34 1.14 -0.14
C ASN A 40 -3.50 0.79 -1.62
N ILE A 41 -4.58 0.09 -1.96
CA ILE A 41 -4.86 -0.40 -3.30
C ILE A 41 -6.04 0.36 -3.87
N LEU A 42 -5.84 0.92 -5.06
CA LEU A 42 -6.90 1.48 -5.89
C LEU A 42 -7.16 0.48 -7.02
N SER A 43 -8.41 0.06 -7.17
CA SER A 43 -8.83 -0.90 -8.19
C SER A 43 -9.85 -0.24 -9.12
N TYR A 44 -9.66 -0.45 -10.42
CA TYR A 44 -10.49 0.10 -11.49
C TYR A 44 -10.75 -1.00 -12.54
N PRO A 45 -11.88 -0.93 -13.28
CA PRO A 45 -12.15 -1.87 -14.36
C PRO A 45 -11.09 -1.74 -15.47
N THR A 46 -10.79 -2.86 -16.12
CA THR A 46 -9.85 -2.95 -17.25
C THR A 46 -10.40 -3.87 -18.33
N HIS A 47 -9.88 -3.76 -19.55
CA HIS A 47 -10.21 -4.67 -20.65
C HIS A 47 -9.72 -6.08 -20.35
N ILE A 48 -10.48 -7.12 -20.68
CA ILE A 48 -10.15 -8.52 -20.33
C ILE A 48 -8.76 -8.98 -20.84
N ALA A 49 -8.31 -8.43 -21.97
CA ALA A 49 -7.01 -8.74 -22.56
C ALA A 49 -5.82 -8.04 -21.86
N GLY A 50 -6.04 -7.21 -20.84
CA GLY A 50 -4.98 -6.47 -20.18
C GLY A 50 -5.24 -6.19 -18.70
N LEU A 51 -4.19 -6.23 -17.89
CA LEU A 51 -4.24 -5.87 -16.48
C LEU A 51 -3.13 -4.85 -16.18
N PRO A 52 -3.38 -3.54 -16.37
CA PRO A 52 -2.42 -2.51 -16.03
C PRO A 52 -2.28 -2.43 -14.51
N VAL A 53 -1.03 -2.48 -14.03
CA VAL A 53 -0.70 -2.39 -12.60
C VAL A 53 0.41 -1.36 -12.43
N ALA A 54 0.22 -0.46 -11.46
CA ALA A 54 1.22 0.53 -11.08
C ALA A 54 1.47 0.46 -9.57
N ILE A 55 2.72 0.65 -9.17
CA ILE A 55 3.13 0.69 -7.76
C ILE A 55 3.77 2.04 -7.50
N ASN A 56 3.30 2.72 -6.46
CA ASN A 56 3.87 3.98 -5.99
C ASN A 56 4.32 3.83 -4.53
N ILE A 57 5.50 4.36 -4.21
CA ILE A 57 6.08 4.29 -2.87
C ILE A 57 6.22 5.69 -2.32
N SER A 58 5.60 5.93 -1.15
CA SER A 58 5.81 7.17 -0.40
C SER A 58 6.97 7.00 0.57
N CYS A 59 7.85 8.02 0.64
CA CYS A 59 9.00 8.01 1.53
C CYS A 59 8.64 8.47 2.94
N HIS A 60 9.66 8.56 3.81
CA HIS A 60 9.54 9.03 5.18
C HIS A 60 9.02 10.48 5.29
N ALA A 61 9.17 11.30 4.24
CA ALA A 61 8.68 12.67 4.17
C ALA A 61 7.29 12.78 3.52
N LEU A 62 6.41 11.81 3.77
CA LEU A 62 5.02 11.83 3.30
C LEU A 62 4.27 13.01 3.93
N ARG A 63 3.92 13.98 3.11
CA ARG A 63 3.16 15.18 3.52
C ARG A 63 1.83 15.21 2.77
N SER A 64 0.74 15.43 3.48
CA SER A 64 -0.60 15.58 2.92
C SER A 64 -1.41 16.56 3.76
N ALA A 65 -2.20 17.41 3.11
CA ALA A 65 -3.07 18.40 3.73
C ALA A 65 -4.40 18.46 2.96
N VAL A 66 -5.51 18.61 3.68
CA VAL A 66 -6.84 18.81 3.11
C VAL A 66 -7.45 20.03 3.79
N LYS A 67 -8.04 20.93 3.00
CA LYS A 67 -8.79 22.09 3.48
C LYS A 67 -10.22 22.01 2.96
N ILE A 68 -11.17 22.21 3.86
CA ILE A 68 -12.60 22.38 3.52
C ILE A 68 -12.89 23.87 3.75
N LEU A 69 -13.51 24.53 2.77
CA LEU A 69 -13.89 25.94 2.83
C LEU A 69 -15.29 26.08 3.43
#